data_AF-A0A533SIM4-F1
#
_entry.id   AF-A0A533SIM4-F1
#
_cell.length_a   1.000
_cell.length_b   1.000
_cell.length_c   1.000
_cell.angle_alpha   90.00
_cell.angle_beta   90.00
_cell.angle_gamma   90.00
#
_symmetry.space_group_name_H-M   'P 1'
#
loop_
_entity.id
_entity.type
_entity.pdbx_description
1 polymer ?
#
loop_
_entity_poly.entity_id
_entity_poly.type
_entity_poly.pdbx_seq_one_letter_code
_entity_poly.pdbx_strand_id
1 'polypeptide(L)'
;YEVNAWFRDDWRPLSAEEIERALQMLRWNRADLLAAAEGASPAAMEEKQPGERWALRGVLNHVAGAEWWYLNRLDLGELTREMLPRDPFERLPLVRAELERVLPGLAGVQRVLGKEGEFWSPRKMLRRVLQHERDHVGHVLKLAGKA
;
A
#
# COMPACT_ATOMS: atom_id res chain seq x y z
N TYR A 1 10.75 -12.59 -1.42
CA TYR A 1 10.13 -13.25 -2.57
C TYR A 1 9.37 -12.19 -3.33
N GLU A 2 9.80 -11.88 -4.55
CA GLU A 2 9.10 -10.97 -5.45
C GLU A 2 7.97 -11.75 -6.11
N VAL A 3 6.73 -11.42 -5.77
CA VAL A 3 5.57 -11.94 -6.49
C VAL A 3 5.37 -11.08 -7.73
N ASN A 4 6.15 -11.37 -8.78
CA ASN A 4 6.15 -10.67 -10.07
C ASN A 4 4.99 -11.19 -10.94
N ALA A 5 3.76 -11.06 -10.43
CA ALA A 5 2.58 -11.58 -11.09
C ALA A 5 1.93 -10.53 -12.01
N TRP A 6 2.01 -10.80 -13.31
CA TRP A 6 1.25 -10.13 -14.36
C TRP A 6 0.12 -11.05 -14.84
N PHE A 7 -1.12 -10.56 -14.81
CA PHE A 7 -2.29 -11.30 -15.27
C PHE A 7 -2.86 -10.70 -16.56
N ARG A 8 -3.60 -11.51 -17.33
CA ARG A 8 -4.26 -11.03 -18.55
C ARG A 8 -5.18 -9.83 -18.28
N ASP A 9 -5.84 -9.78 -17.14
CA ASP A 9 -6.71 -8.65 -16.78
C ASP A 9 -5.91 -7.36 -16.56
N ASP A 10 -4.63 -7.42 -16.16
CA ASP A 10 -3.79 -6.23 -15.92
C ASP A 10 -3.61 -5.35 -17.17
N TRP A 11 -3.91 -5.87 -18.38
CA TRP A 11 -3.97 -5.08 -19.62
C TRP A 11 -5.23 -4.20 -19.73
N ARG A 12 -6.32 -4.55 -19.05
CA ARG A 12 -7.60 -3.84 -19.15
C ARG A 12 -7.51 -2.50 -18.40
N PRO A 13 -7.88 -1.36 -19.02
CA PRO A 13 -7.93 -0.08 -18.33
C PRO A 13 -8.91 -0.11 -17.17
N LEU A 14 -8.68 0.70 -16.14
CA LEU A 14 -9.62 0.87 -15.04
C LEU A 14 -10.85 1.66 -15.50
N SER A 15 -12.04 1.27 -15.07
CA SER A 15 -13.23 2.14 -15.17
C SER A 15 -13.30 3.11 -14.00
N ALA A 16 -14.04 4.21 -14.16
CA ALA A 16 -14.31 5.15 -13.07
C ALA A 16 -15.02 4.46 -11.88
N GLU A 17 -15.95 3.55 -12.18
CA GLU A 17 -16.68 2.77 -11.17
C GLU A 17 -15.76 1.79 -10.40
N GLU A 18 -14.79 1.16 -11.08
CA GLU A 18 -13.77 0.35 -10.42
C GLU A 18 -12.88 1.20 -9.49
N ILE A 19 -12.52 2.42 -9.91
CA ILE A 19 -11.76 3.36 -9.09
C ILE A 19 -12.56 3.78 -7.86
N GLU A 20 -13.83 4.14 -8.02
CA GLU A 20 -14.70 4.53 -6.90
C GLU A 20 -14.83 3.40 -5.85
N ARG A 21 -15.08 2.17 -6.30
CA ARG A 21 -15.09 1.01 -5.40
C ARG A 21 -13.75 0.79 -4.72
N ALA A 22 -12.65 0.93 -5.46
CA ALA A 22 -11.32 0.75 -4.90
C ALA A 22 -10.99 1.81 -3.85
N LEU A 23 -11.39 3.07 -4.04
CA LEU A 23 -11.24 4.13 -3.03
C LEU A 23 -11.97 3.77 -1.72
N GLN A 24 -13.17 3.19 -1.81
CA GLN A 24 -13.89 2.70 -0.62
C GLN A 24 -13.12 1.57 0.08
N MET A 25 -12.63 0.59 -0.69
CA MET A 25 -11.84 -0.52 -0.14
C MET A 25 -10.53 -0.03 0.50
N LEU A 26 -9.83 0.92 -0.13
CA LEU A 26 -8.64 1.55 0.43
C LEU A 26 -8.96 2.21 1.78
N ARG A 27 -10.06 2.96 1.86
CA ARG A 27 -10.48 3.59 3.12
C ARG A 27 -10.70 2.56 4.23
N TRP A 28 -11.41 1.47 3.94
CA TRP A 28 -11.65 0.40 4.91
C TRP A 28 -10.35 -0.32 5.32
N ASN A 29 -9.51 -0.69 4.36
CA ASN A 29 -8.22 -1.33 4.65
C ASN A 29 -7.35 -0.46 5.58
N ARG A 30 -7.33 0.86 5.36
CA ARG A 30 -6.57 1.78 6.22
C ARG A 30 -7.15 1.87 7.62
N ALA A 31 -8.48 1.93 7.74
CA ALA A 31 -9.15 1.93 9.03
C ALA A 31 -8.83 0.63 9.82
N ASP A 32 -8.91 -0.52 9.16
CA ASP A 32 -8.59 -1.81 9.75
C ASP A 32 -7.12 -1.92 10.18
N LEU A 33 -6.19 -1.42 9.36
CA LEU A 33 -4.76 -1.38 9.69
C LEU A 33 -4.49 -0.55 10.96
N LEU A 34 -5.10 0.63 11.06
CA LEU A 34 -4.93 1.52 12.21
C LEU A 34 -5.58 0.93 13.46
N ALA A 35 -6.79 0.38 13.35
CA ALA A 35 -7.48 -0.29 14.45
C ALA A 35 -6.69 -1.52 14.95
N ALA A 36 -6.06 -2.26 14.03
CA ALA A 36 -5.21 -3.39 14.38
C ALA A 36 -3.99 -2.94 15.22
N ALA A 37 -3.37 -1.82 14.85
CA ALA A 37 -2.22 -1.25 15.58
C ALA A 37 -2.60 -0.48 16.86
N GLU A 38 -3.87 -0.10 17.02
CA GLU A 38 -4.35 0.71 18.15
C GLU A 38 -4.10 0.05 19.51
N GLY A 39 -3.71 0.83 20.52
CA GLY A 39 -3.51 0.33 21.88
C GLY A 39 -2.20 -0.45 22.11
N ALA A 40 -1.39 -0.69 21.08
CA ALA A 40 -0.05 -1.22 21.27
C ALA A 40 0.85 -0.20 22.00
N SER A 41 1.49 -0.64 23.09
CA SER A 41 2.41 0.21 23.86
C SER A 41 3.67 0.56 23.05
N PRO A 42 4.41 1.61 23.42
CA PRO A 42 5.69 1.92 22.78
C PRO A 42 6.67 0.74 22.80
N ALA A 43 6.69 -0.05 23.87
CA ALA A 43 7.51 -1.26 23.94
C ALA A 43 7.04 -2.33 22.93
N ALA A 44 5.74 -2.60 22.89
CA ALA A 44 5.17 -3.58 21.95
C ALA A 44 5.34 -3.17 20.47
N MET A 45 5.38 -1.86 20.18
CA MET A 45 5.65 -1.35 18.83
C MET A 45 7.06 -1.71 18.32
N GLU A 46 8.04 -1.74 19.22
CA GLU A 46 9.46 -1.99 18.89
C GLU A 46 9.91 -3.44 19.14
N GLU A 47 9.11 -4.22 19.87
CA GLU A 47 9.44 -5.60 20.20
C GLU A 47 9.39 -6.49 18.95
N LYS A 48 10.52 -7.15 18.68
CA LYS A 48 10.61 -8.15 17.61
C LYS A 48 10.31 -9.54 18.16
N GLN A 49 9.15 -10.08 17.81
CA GLN A 49 8.72 -11.41 18.23
C GLN A 49 9.55 -12.54 17.57
N PRO A 50 9.74 -13.70 18.23
CA PRO A 50 10.46 -14.83 17.66
C PRO A 50 9.89 -15.28 16.31
N GLY A 51 10.76 -15.51 15.32
CA GLY A 51 10.38 -15.92 13.97
C GLY A 51 9.86 -14.80 13.07
N GLU A 52 9.64 -13.59 13.59
CA GLU A 52 9.19 -12.45 12.81
C GLU A 52 10.36 -11.71 12.17
N ARG A 53 10.16 -11.22 10.94
CA ARG A 53 11.18 -10.42 10.24
C ARG A 53 11.31 -9.03 10.87
N TRP A 54 10.18 -8.44 11.25
CA TRP A 54 10.04 -7.07 11.71
C TRP A 54 9.19 -6.99 12.98
N ALA A 55 9.47 -6.00 13.83
CA ALA A 55 8.55 -5.55 14.86
C ALA A 55 7.34 -4.85 14.23
N LEU A 56 6.31 -4.56 15.04
CA LEU A 56 5.08 -3.91 14.57
C LEU A 56 5.36 -2.57 13.85
N ARG A 57 6.20 -1.70 14.43
CA ARG A 57 6.60 -0.44 13.77
C ARG A 57 7.33 -0.68 12.44
N GLY A 58 8.08 -1.77 12.33
CA GLY A 58 8.75 -2.16 11.09
C GLY A 58 7.76 -2.54 9.99
N VAL A 59 6.71 -3.28 10.33
CA VAL A 59 5.62 -3.61 9.39
C VAL A 59 4.87 -2.34 8.97
N LEU A 60 4.51 -1.47 9.91
CA LEU A 60 3.85 -0.20 9.59
C LEU A 60 4.72 0.69 8.68
N ASN A 61 6.03 0.75 8.92
CA ASN A 61 6.97 1.45 8.05
C ASN A 61 7.01 0.87 6.64
N HIS A 62 6.95 -0.45 6.52
CA HIS A 62 6.90 -1.13 5.23
C HIS A 62 5.61 -0.78 4.46
N VAL A 63 4.45 -0.85 5.12
CA VAL A 63 3.16 -0.46 4.53
C VAL A 63 3.15 1.02 4.13
N ALA A 64 3.65 1.90 5.01
CA ALA A 64 3.69 3.34 4.77
C ALA A 64 4.56 3.74 3.56
N GLY A 65 5.51 2.90 3.13
CA GLY A 65 6.32 3.14 1.93
C GLY A 65 5.70 2.60 0.64
N ALA A 66 4.67 1.75 0.73
CA ALA A 66 4.22 0.93 -0.39
C ALA A 66 3.47 1.74 -1.46
N GLU A 67 2.52 2.59 -1.06
CA GLU A 67 1.71 3.37 -2.01
C GLU A 67 2.57 4.33 -2.85
N TRP A 68 3.52 5.02 -2.21
CA TRP A 68 4.54 5.81 -2.91
C TRP A 68 5.38 4.95 -3.88
N TRP A 69 5.84 3.77 -3.44
CA TRP A 69 6.63 2.89 -4.29
C TRP A 69 5.84 2.42 -5.51
N TYR A 70 4.57 2.06 -5.33
CA TYR A 70 3.67 1.64 -6.42
C TYR A 70 3.39 2.77 -7.41
N LEU A 71 3.14 3.99 -6.94
CA LEU A 71 3.00 5.16 -7.81
C LEU A 71 4.27 5.40 -8.63
N ASN A 72 5.44 5.29 -7.99
CA ASN A 72 6.72 5.40 -8.67
C ASN A 72 6.90 4.36 -9.79
N ARG A 73 6.29 3.17 -9.72
CA ARG A 73 6.36 2.17 -10.80
C ARG A 73 5.74 2.63 -12.11
N LEU A 74 4.82 3.58 -12.05
CA LEU A 74 4.16 4.19 -13.21
C LEU A 74 4.62 5.62 -13.48
N ASP A 75 5.69 6.07 -12.83
CA ASP A 75 6.15 7.47 -12.84
C ASP A 75 4.99 8.43 -12.53
N LEU A 76 4.20 8.06 -11.51
CA LEU A 76 3.07 8.84 -11.00
C LEU A 76 3.42 9.41 -9.63
N GLY A 77 2.69 10.48 -9.29
CA GLY A 77 2.82 11.20 -8.03
C GLY A 77 3.93 12.23 -8.03
N GLU A 78 3.87 13.11 -7.04
CA GLU A 78 4.76 14.27 -6.85
C GLU A 78 5.72 14.10 -5.67
N LEU A 79 5.44 13.12 -4.80
CA LEU A 79 6.26 12.84 -3.63
C LEU A 79 7.60 12.21 -4.03
N THR A 80 8.69 12.84 -3.60
CA THR A 80 10.04 12.25 -3.64
C THR A 80 10.33 11.46 -2.37
N ARG A 81 11.37 10.63 -2.38
CA ARG A 81 11.74 9.80 -1.22
C ARG A 81 12.10 10.67 -0.02
N GLU A 82 12.71 11.82 -0.26
CA GLU A 82 13.19 12.77 0.73
C GLU A 82 12.03 13.50 1.43
N MET A 83 10.86 13.60 0.78
CA MET A 83 9.66 14.21 1.33
C MET A 83 8.89 13.28 2.28
N LEU A 84 9.21 11.98 2.31
CA LEU A 84 8.47 11.01 3.11
C LEU A 84 8.87 11.10 4.61
N PRO A 85 7.91 11.35 5.52
CA PRO A 85 8.16 11.36 6.96
C PRO A 85 8.77 10.04 7.43
N ARG A 86 9.60 10.08 8.48
CA ARG A 86 10.17 8.86 9.06
C ARG A 86 9.16 8.08 9.89
N ASP A 87 8.23 8.77 10.56
CA ASP A 87 7.17 8.13 11.32
C ASP A 87 6.14 7.50 10.37
N PRO A 88 5.85 6.19 10.46
CA PRO A 88 4.81 5.56 9.64
C PRO A 88 3.43 6.20 9.83
N PHE A 89 3.08 6.70 11.03
CA PHE A 89 1.77 7.30 11.28
C PHE A 89 1.60 8.65 10.60
N GLU A 90 2.69 9.38 10.36
CA GLU A 90 2.69 10.60 9.55
C GLU A 90 2.75 10.27 8.05
N ARG A 91 3.51 9.24 7.67
CA ARG A 91 3.71 8.86 6.26
C ARG A 91 2.45 8.22 5.66
N LEU A 92 1.74 7.36 6.39
CA LEU A 92 0.53 6.67 5.91
C LEU A 92 -0.52 7.63 5.32
N PRO A 93 -1.00 8.68 6.03
CA PRO A 93 -1.99 9.60 5.46
C PRO A 93 -1.43 10.39 4.28
N LEU A 94 -0.14 10.76 4.29
CA LEU A 94 0.50 11.49 3.21
C LEU A 94 0.50 10.69 1.89
N VAL A 95 0.98 9.44 1.93
CA VAL A 95 1.05 8.60 0.71
C VAL A 95 -0.34 8.19 0.22
N ARG A 96 -1.32 8.08 1.14
CA ARG A 96 -2.71 7.79 0.78
C ARG A 96 -3.35 8.95 0.06
N ALA A 97 -3.20 10.17 0.58
CA ALA A 97 -3.73 11.36 -0.06
C ALA A 97 -3.20 11.51 -1.50
N GLU A 98 -1.92 11.20 -1.71
CA GLU A 98 -1.32 11.25 -3.04
C GLU A 98 -1.89 10.18 -3.98
N LEU A 99 -2.06 8.94 -3.50
CA LEU A 99 -2.71 7.88 -4.28
C LEU A 99 -4.16 8.25 -4.64
N GLU A 100 -4.94 8.74 -3.66
CA GLU A 100 -6.34 9.14 -3.86
C GLU A 100 -6.47 10.31 -4.84
N ARG A 101 -5.51 11.24 -4.85
CA ARG A 101 -5.43 12.34 -5.82
C ARG A 101 -5.16 11.84 -7.25
N VAL A 102 -4.26 10.87 -7.40
CA VAL A 102 -3.85 10.34 -8.72
C VAL A 102 -4.91 9.40 -9.32
N LEU A 103 -5.55 8.56 -8.50
CA LEU A 103 -6.41 7.46 -8.96
C LEU A 103 -7.52 7.87 -9.95
N PRO A 104 -8.31 8.94 -9.72
CA PRO A 104 -9.37 9.34 -10.66
C PRO A 104 -8.87 9.60 -12.08
N GLY A 105 -7.64 10.12 -12.23
CA GLY A 105 -7.03 10.41 -13.52
C GLY A 105 -6.60 9.15 -14.30
N LEU A 106 -6.69 7.96 -13.72
CA LEU A 106 -6.32 6.70 -14.36
C LEU A 106 -7.49 5.99 -15.04
N ALA A 107 -8.71 6.52 -14.96
CA ALA A 107 -9.88 5.97 -15.64
C ALA A 107 -9.67 5.96 -17.16
N GLY A 108 -9.85 4.80 -17.79
CA GLY A 108 -9.67 4.60 -19.24
C GLY A 108 -8.22 4.65 -19.73
N VAL A 109 -7.24 4.90 -18.86
CA VAL A 109 -5.84 5.04 -19.26
C VAL A 109 -5.27 3.68 -19.68
N GLN A 110 -4.92 3.58 -20.97
CA GLN A 110 -4.23 2.42 -21.55
C GLN A 110 -2.71 2.62 -21.45
N ARG A 111 -2.13 2.38 -20.26
CA ARG A 111 -0.69 2.53 -20.04
C ARG A 111 -0.09 1.27 -19.43
N VAL A 112 1.00 0.80 -20.04
CA VAL A 112 1.87 -0.25 -19.48
C VAL A 112 3.32 0.21 -19.57
N LEU A 113 4.05 0.15 -18.47
CA LEU A 113 5.47 0.49 -18.39
C LEU A 113 6.28 -0.71 -17.93
N GLY A 114 7.50 -0.85 -18.45
CA GLY A 114 8.51 -1.74 -17.87
C GLY A 114 9.39 -0.96 -16.89
N LYS A 115 9.52 -1.41 -15.64
CA LYS A 115 10.44 -0.83 -14.66
C LYS A 115 11.09 -1.93 -13.85
N GLU A 116 12.42 -1.90 -13.77
CA GLU A 116 13.24 -2.90 -13.04
C GLU A 116 12.90 -4.36 -13.41
N GLY A 117 12.65 -4.63 -14.69
CA GLY A 117 12.36 -5.98 -15.20
C GLY A 117 10.89 -6.42 -15.06
N GLU A 118 9.99 -5.55 -14.59
CA GLU A 118 8.58 -5.88 -14.39
C GLU A 118 7.63 -4.94 -15.15
N PHE A 119 6.51 -5.47 -15.65
CA PHE A 119 5.45 -4.67 -16.25
C PHE A 119 4.48 -4.10 -15.20
N TRP A 120 4.08 -2.85 -15.39
CA TRP A 120 3.17 -2.12 -14.52
C TRP A 120 2.07 -1.44 -15.33
N SER A 121 0.82 -1.61 -14.88
CA SER A 121 -0.36 -0.89 -15.37
C SER A 121 -1.11 -0.27 -14.20
N PRO A 122 -1.99 0.72 -14.44
CA PRO A 122 -2.89 1.25 -13.40
C PRO A 122 -3.66 0.16 -12.66
N ARG A 123 -4.17 -0.85 -13.40
CA ARG A 123 -4.91 -1.96 -12.80
C ARG A 123 -4.04 -2.82 -11.90
N LYS A 124 -2.85 -3.20 -12.36
CA LYS A 124 -1.91 -3.97 -11.54
C LYS A 124 -1.51 -3.21 -10.28
N MET A 125 -1.17 -1.92 -10.42
CA MET A 125 -0.83 -1.05 -9.31
C MET A 125 -1.95 -1.06 -8.26
N LEU A 126 -3.20 -0.78 -8.66
CA LEU A 126 -4.34 -0.73 -7.75
C LEU A 126 -4.60 -2.08 -7.06
N ARG A 127 -4.55 -3.18 -7.82
CA ARG A 127 -4.68 -4.55 -7.27
C ARG A 127 -3.62 -4.83 -6.22
N ARG A 128 -2.37 -4.43 -6.48
CA ARG A 128 -1.25 -4.63 -5.56
C ARG A 128 -1.35 -3.79 -4.31
N VAL A 129 -1.76 -2.52 -4.41
CA VAL A 129 -1.99 -1.67 -3.24
C VAL A 129 -3.06 -2.30 -2.33
N LEU A 130 -4.21 -2.67 -2.90
CA LEU A 130 -5.34 -3.24 -2.16
C LEU A 130 -4.97 -4.54 -1.45
N GLN A 131 -4.34 -5.47 -2.18
CA GLN A 131 -3.96 -6.76 -1.61
C GLN A 131 -2.86 -6.61 -0.55
N HIS A 132 -1.85 -5.77 -0.82
CA HIS A 132 -0.70 -5.58 0.06
C HIS A 132 -1.09 -5.00 1.41
N GLU A 133 -1.91 -3.94 1.44
CA GLU A 133 -2.35 -3.38 2.72
C GLU A 133 -3.21 -4.38 3.49
N ARG A 134 -4.15 -5.07 2.82
CA ARG A 134 -4.99 -6.10 3.43
C ARG A 134 -4.19 -7.26 4.03
N ASP A 135 -3.17 -7.76 3.32
CA ASP A 135 -2.29 -8.82 3.83
C ASP A 135 -1.56 -8.35 5.11
N HIS A 136 -1.13 -7.10 5.14
CA HIS A 136 -0.46 -6.54 6.30
C HIS A 136 -1.38 -6.18 7.47
N VAL A 137 -2.68 -5.98 7.26
CA VAL A 137 -3.65 -5.91 8.37
C VAL A 137 -3.58 -7.21 9.20
N GLY A 138 -3.59 -8.37 8.54
CA GLY A 138 -3.46 -9.66 9.23
C GLY A 138 -2.15 -9.81 9.99
N HIS A 139 -1.04 -9.34 9.40
CA HIS A 139 0.27 -9.34 10.06
C HIS A 139 0.29 -8.42 11.29
N VAL A 140 -0.27 -7.22 11.17
CA VAL A 140 -0.38 -6.25 12.29
C VAL A 140 -1.25 -6.81 13.41
N LEU A 141 -2.40 -7.42 13.10
CA LEU A 141 -3.25 -8.08 14.11
C LEU A 141 -2.48 -9.14 14.90
N LYS A 142 -1.71 -9.99 14.19
CA LYS A 142 -0.87 -11.00 14.83
C LYS A 142 0.14 -10.37 15.78
N LEU A 143 0.89 -9.37 15.31
CA LEU A 143 1.92 -8.72 16.11
C LEU A 143 1.34 -7.91 17.29
N ALA A 144 0.13 -7.38 17.15
CA ALA A 144 -0.57 -6.69 18.22
C ALA A 144 -1.24 -7.63 19.23
N GLY A 145 -1.17 -8.95 19.04
CA GLY A 145 -1.82 -9.95 19.91
C GLY A 145 -3.35 -9.97 19.78
N LYS A 146 -3.88 -9.60 18.62
CA LYS A 146 -5.33 -9.48 18.32
C LYS A 146 -5.82 -10.46 17.25
N ALA A 147 -4.99 -11.45 16.88
CA ALA A 147 -5.30 -12.47 15.86
C ALA A 147 -5.78 -13.78 16.50
#